data_AF-A0A2N2JCE7-F1
#
_entry.id   AF-A0A2N2JCE7-F1
#
_cell.length_a   1.000
_cell.length_b   1.000
_cell.length_c   1.000
_cell.angle_alpha   90.00
_cell.angle_beta   90.00
_cell.angle_gamma   90.00
#
_symmetry.space_group_name_H-M   'P 1'
#
loop_
_entity.id
_entity.type
_entity.pdbx_description
1 polymer ?
#
loop_
_entity_poly.entity_id
_entity_poly.type
_entity_poly.pdbx_seq_one_letter_code
_entity_poly.pdbx_strand_id
1 'polypeptide(L)'
;MIRRSPLALVLLGLAAAPAGAAIPNFSFNGITGVGELDGALDDRLGTAVNATDHVINIDDCQAYAGGTADWGVKISPLPSGDWQYAAAYAPPNKTCATTDANPEATDGGCTVPKAQRELTDTSFTFRVDFDSLIGKECDSGTEGTATIYVIVENPGVEVNYETIDVDVDLKAPTAPVITSVVGGDGRFEVAWTDDVNDSADVTYTVYWDETDFTADALGTAKHKSGIDTTSVAIESSSVENGAVYFVRVTAVDQADNVSALSDSLTVTPEATQDFWEGYQAAGGTDPGGYCFVATAAWGTPLAGELDTLRRFRDDVLMQSAGGRAFVADYYRWGRFAAAWIADKPALRAVARVLLTPLLWLAKLMLWAGPLAGLFLLGAGVMGLAALRRRWLTRILRDVPLEAR
;
A
#
# COMPACT_ATOMS: atom_id res chain seq x y z
N MET A 1 32.68 8.42 -29.12
CA MET A 1 32.32 7.81 -30.42
C MET A 1 32.39 6.31 -30.27
N ILE A 2 31.29 5.68 -29.87
CA ILE A 2 31.19 4.21 -29.77
C ILE A 2 30.00 3.83 -30.67
N ARG A 3 30.31 3.03 -31.69
CA ARG A 3 29.42 2.66 -32.80
C ARG A 3 28.26 1.83 -32.26
N ARG A 4 27.02 2.26 -32.55
CA ARG A 4 25.82 1.43 -32.46
C ARG A 4 25.82 0.48 -33.66
N SER A 5 25.86 -0.82 -33.40
CA SER A 5 25.54 -1.85 -34.39
C SER A 5 24.02 -1.94 -34.52
N PRO A 6 23.44 -2.03 -35.72
CA PRO A 6 22.01 -2.26 -35.87
C PRO A 6 21.73 -3.75 -35.61
N LEU A 7 20.82 -4.05 -34.68
CA LEU A 7 20.22 -5.38 -34.56
C LEU A 7 19.57 -5.74 -35.90
N ALA A 8 19.97 -6.88 -36.46
CA ALA A 8 19.29 -7.50 -37.57
C ALA A 8 17.95 -8.06 -37.05
N LEU A 9 16.85 -7.40 -37.40
CA LEU A 9 15.51 -7.90 -37.22
C LEU A 9 15.33 -9.10 -38.16
N VAL A 10 15.49 -10.30 -37.64
CA VAL A 10 15.11 -11.53 -38.35
C VAL A 10 13.59 -11.58 -38.33
N LEU A 11 12.95 -11.11 -39.40
CA LEU A 11 11.55 -11.41 -39.67
C LEU A 11 11.44 -12.92 -39.88
N LEU A 12 11.06 -13.64 -38.83
CA LEU A 12 10.45 -14.96 -38.97
C LEU A 12 9.13 -14.73 -39.72
N GLY A 13 9.09 -15.13 -40.99
CA GLY A 13 7.84 -15.15 -41.73
C GLY A 13 6.90 -16.16 -41.09
N LEU A 14 5.94 -15.69 -40.29
CA LEU A 14 4.72 -16.44 -40.04
C LEU A 14 4.08 -16.69 -41.40
N ALA A 15 4.10 -17.94 -41.86
CA ALA A 15 3.22 -18.36 -42.93
C ALA A 15 1.79 -18.19 -42.38
N ALA A 16 1.08 -17.17 -42.86
CA ALA A 16 -0.33 -17.00 -42.58
C ALA A 16 -1.05 -18.28 -43.04
N ALA A 17 -1.70 -18.97 -42.09
CA ALA A 17 -2.66 -20.01 -42.43
C ALA A 17 -3.71 -19.41 -43.39
N PRO A 18 -4.26 -20.19 -44.34
CA PRO A 18 -5.32 -19.69 -45.21
C PRO A 18 -6.49 -19.23 -44.33
N ALA A 19 -6.78 -17.93 -44.35
CA ALA A 19 -7.82 -17.33 -43.52
C ALA A 19 -9.20 -17.75 -44.04
N GLY A 20 -9.78 -18.81 -43.45
CA GLY A 20 -11.23 -19.00 -43.41
C GLY A 20 -11.92 -17.76 -42.83
N ALA A 21 -13.18 -17.52 -43.19
CA ALA A 21 -13.90 -16.36 -42.67
C ALA A 21 -14.36 -16.60 -41.21
N ALA A 22 -14.60 -15.51 -40.48
CA ALA A 22 -15.12 -15.54 -39.11
C ALA A 22 -16.51 -16.20 -39.05
N ILE A 23 -16.83 -16.90 -37.94
CA ILE A 23 -18.14 -17.52 -37.77
C ILE A 23 -19.16 -16.45 -37.34
N PRO A 24 -20.26 -16.24 -38.08
CA PRO A 24 -21.26 -15.22 -37.75
C PRO A 24 -21.89 -15.41 -36.36
N ASN A 25 -21.88 -14.34 -35.55
CA ASN A 25 -22.38 -14.29 -34.16
C ASN A 25 -21.94 -15.49 -33.30
N PHE A 26 -20.67 -15.89 -33.44
CA PHE A 26 -20.02 -16.79 -32.51
C PHE A 26 -20.04 -16.21 -31.09
N SER A 27 -20.28 -17.08 -30.11
CA SER A 27 -20.32 -16.74 -28.70
C SER A 27 -19.82 -17.92 -27.88
N PHE A 28 -18.97 -17.62 -26.91
CA PHE A 28 -18.49 -18.60 -25.96
C PHE A 28 -19.51 -18.76 -24.82
N ASN A 29 -19.95 -19.98 -24.52
CA ASN A 29 -20.98 -20.24 -23.50
C ASN A 29 -20.41 -20.58 -22.12
N GLY A 30 -19.11 -20.81 -22.00
CA GLY A 30 -18.45 -21.14 -20.74
C GLY A 30 -17.79 -22.53 -20.74
N ILE A 31 -17.14 -22.80 -19.61
CA ILE A 31 -16.39 -24.04 -19.34
C ILE A 31 -17.04 -24.74 -18.16
N THR A 32 -17.20 -26.05 -18.23
CA THR A 32 -17.63 -26.86 -17.09
C THR A 32 -16.67 -28.02 -16.90
N GLY A 33 -16.01 -28.07 -15.75
CA GLY A 33 -15.13 -29.17 -15.39
C GLY A 33 -15.90 -30.49 -15.29
N VAL A 34 -15.23 -31.60 -15.60
CA VAL A 34 -15.84 -32.93 -15.59
C VAL A 34 -15.20 -33.77 -14.50
N GLY A 35 -16.02 -34.50 -13.74
CA GLY A 35 -15.54 -35.37 -12.66
C GLY A 35 -15.07 -34.55 -11.47
N GLU A 36 -13.80 -34.71 -11.08
CA GLU A 36 -13.23 -34.01 -9.92
C GLU A 36 -13.06 -32.50 -10.15
N LEU A 37 -13.07 -32.05 -11.42
CA LEU A 37 -13.01 -30.63 -11.77
C LEU A 37 -14.38 -29.93 -11.81
N ASP A 38 -15.49 -30.65 -11.59
CA ASP A 38 -16.82 -30.02 -11.60
C ASP A 38 -16.97 -28.99 -10.47
N GLY A 39 -17.18 -27.73 -10.84
CA GLY A 39 -17.23 -26.60 -9.91
C GLY A 39 -15.89 -26.25 -9.24
N ALA A 40 -14.77 -26.82 -9.70
CA ALA A 40 -13.44 -26.61 -9.12
C ALA A 40 -12.47 -25.85 -10.04
N LEU A 41 -12.92 -25.40 -11.22
CA LEU A 41 -12.14 -24.56 -12.11
C LEU A 41 -12.06 -23.14 -11.55
N ASP A 42 -10.86 -22.56 -11.60
CA ASP A 42 -10.60 -21.18 -11.17
C ASP A 42 -11.27 -20.16 -12.12
N ASP A 43 -11.66 -19.02 -11.56
CA ASP A 43 -12.32 -17.95 -12.29
C ASP A 43 -11.39 -17.33 -13.37
N ARG A 44 -10.07 -17.38 -13.18
CA ARG A 44 -9.04 -16.92 -14.14
C ARG A 44 -9.05 -17.69 -15.46
N LEU A 45 -9.56 -18.93 -15.46
CA LEU A 45 -9.77 -19.68 -16.68
C LEU A 45 -10.95 -19.14 -17.51
N GLY A 46 -11.64 -18.08 -17.07
CA GLY A 46 -12.71 -17.47 -17.86
C GLY A 46 -13.91 -18.41 -18.03
N THR A 47 -14.41 -18.98 -16.94
CA THR A 47 -15.50 -19.98 -16.96
C THR A 47 -16.86 -19.41 -17.37
N ALA A 48 -17.00 -18.08 -17.37
CA ALA A 48 -18.23 -17.37 -17.70
C ALA A 48 -18.52 -17.27 -19.21
N VAL A 49 -19.79 -17.05 -19.54
CA VAL A 49 -20.26 -16.79 -20.91
C VAL A 49 -19.54 -15.55 -21.48
N ASN A 50 -18.95 -15.69 -22.67
CA ASN A 50 -18.19 -14.67 -23.38
C ASN A 50 -16.99 -14.12 -22.60
N ALA A 51 -16.39 -14.91 -21.72
CA ALA A 51 -15.04 -14.61 -21.23
C ALA A 51 -14.07 -14.48 -22.41
N THR A 52 -13.17 -13.50 -22.31
CA THR A 52 -12.13 -13.22 -23.33
C THR A 52 -10.74 -13.56 -22.85
N ASP A 53 -10.58 -13.74 -21.54
CA ASP A 53 -9.31 -13.98 -20.89
C ASP A 53 -9.36 -15.38 -20.27
N HIS A 54 -8.40 -16.22 -20.64
CA HIS A 54 -8.26 -17.58 -20.16
C HIS A 54 -6.78 -17.79 -19.83
N VAL A 55 -6.43 -17.77 -18.55
CA VAL A 55 -5.03 -17.92 -18.12
C VAL A 55 -4.87 -19.19 -17.30
N ILE A 56 -3.82 -19.96 -17.57
CA ILE A 56 -3.40 -21.13 -16.82
C ILE A 56 -1.98 -20.90 -16.33
N ASN A 57 -1.81 -20.93 -15.01
CA ASN A 57 -0.52 -20.80 -14.36
C ASN A 57 0.02 -22.16 -13.88
N ILE A 58 1.14 -22.18 -13.13
CA ILE A 58 1.72 -23.41 -12.58
C ILE A 58 0.75 -24.13 -11.64
N ASP A 59 0.10 -23.41 -10.72
CA ASP A 59 -0.83 -24.00 -9.75
C ASP A 59 -2.06 -24.59 -10.43
N ASP A 60 -2.62 -23.91 -11.44
CA ASP A 60 -3.71 -24.42 -12.28
C ASP A 60 -3.29 -25.69 -13.02
N CYS A 61 -2.08 -25.69 -13.62
CA CYS A 61 -1.56 -26.86 -14.32
C CYS A 61 -1.51 -28.08 -13.41
N GLN A 62 -1.06 -27.90 -12.16
CA GLN A 62 -1.02 -28.97 -11.17
C GLN A 62 -2.43 -29.38 -10.70
N ALA A 63 -3.32 -28.41 -10.48
CA ALA A 63 -4.68 -28.64 -10.01
C ALA A 63 -5.56 -29.36 -11.06
N TYR A 64 -5.35 -29.08 -12.34
CA TYR A 64 -6.13 -29.63 -13.45
C TYR A 64 -5.47 -30.84 -14.13
N ALA A 65 -4.32 -31.29 -13.64
CA ALA A 65 -3.56 -32.40 -14.21
C ALA A 65 -4.41 -33.66 -14.38
N GLY A 66 -4.40 -34.24 -15.58
CA GLY A 66 -5.21 -35.39 -15.97
C GLY A 66 -6.72 -35.14 -16.04
N GLY A 67 -7.16 -33.89 -15.82
CA GLY A 67 -8.55 -33.48 -15.84
C GLY A 67 -9.06 -33.10 -17.22
N THR A 68 -10.39 -33.05 -17.34
CA THR A 68 -11.06 -32.64 -18.58
C THR A 68 -12.18 -31.65 -18.28
N ALA A 69 -12.51 -30.80 -19.26
CA ALA A 69 -13.62 -29.87 -19.18
C ALA A 69 -14.44 -29.88 -20.48
N ASP A 70 -15.75 -29.70 -20.36
CA ASP A 70 -16.64 -29.48 -21.49
C ASP A 70 -16.72 -27.98 -21.79
N TRP A 71 -16.36 -27.61 -23.01
CA TRP A 71 -16.38 -26.23 -23.52
C TRP A 71 -17.62 -26.05 -24.39
N GLY A 72 -18.42 -25.05 -24.06
CA GLY A 72 -19.65 -24.75 -24.77
C GLY A 72 -19.50 -23.54 -25.69
N VAL A 73 -20.00 -23.65 -26.91
CA VAL A 73 -20.06 -22.53 -27.86
C VAL A 73 -21.43 -22.43 -28.49
N LYS A 74 -21.74 -21.22 -28.96
CA LYS A 74 -22.98 -20.89 -29.66
C LYS A 74 -22.67 -20.17 -30.96
N ILE A 75 -23.42 -20.51 -31.99
CA ILE A 75 -23.39 -19.87 -33.31
C ILE A 75 -24.82 -19.55 -33.72
N SER A 76 -25.06 -18.37 -34.28
CA SER A 76 -26.41 -17.94 -34.62
C SER A 76 -26.41 -17.00 -35.82
N PRO A 77 -27.37 -17.06 -36.75
CA PRO A 77 -28.39 -18.10 -36.89
C PRO A 77 -27.77 -19.44 -37.33
N LEU A 78 -28.53 -20.53 -37.22
CA LEU A 78 -28.13 -21.80 -37.82
C LEU A 78 -28.07 -21.60 -39.35
N PRO A 79 -26.94 -21.92 -40.01
CA PRO A 79 -26.85 -21.86 -41.46
C PRO A 79 -27.86 -22.82 -42.12
N SER A 80 -28.41 -22.46 -43.28
CA SER A 80 -29.22 -23.39 -44.06
C SER A 80 -28.33 -24.30 -44.92
N GLY A 81 -28.67 -25.59 -44.97
CA GLY A 81 -27.92 -26.61 -45.72
C GLY A 81 -27.25 -27.65 -44.82
N ASP A 82 -26.44 -28.53 -45.42
CA ASP A 82 -25.77 -29.64 -44.74
C ASP A 82 -24.42 -29.19 -44.18
N TRP A 83 -24.45 -28.42 -43.09
CA TRP A 83 -23.25 -27.90 -42.44
C TRP A 83 -22.65 -28.90 -41.45
N GLN A 84 -21.33 -28.88 -41.33
CA GLN A 84 -20.57 -29.69 -40.39
C GLN A 84 -19.73 -28.81 -39.46
N TYR A 85 -19.39 -29.33 -38.29
CA TYR A 85 -18.46 -28.68 -37.36
C TYR A 85 -17.37 -29.63 -36.86
N ALA A 86 -16.26 -29.03 -36.46
CA ALA A 86 -15.17 -29.67 -35.75
C ALA A 86 -14.71 -28.79 -34.59
N ALA A 87 -14.11 -29.44 -33.60
CA ALA A 87 -13.42 -28.78 -32.51
C ALA A 87 -12.06 -29.45 -32.36
N ALA A 88 -11.02 -28.63 -32.33
CA ALA A 88 -9.64 -29.06 -32.17
C ALA A 88 -8.90 -28.09 -31.26
N TYR A 89 -7.78 -28.49 -30.67
CA TYR A 89 -6.95 -27.60 -29.88
C TYR A 89 -5.49 -28.01 -29.96
N ALA A 90 -4.63 -27.02 -29.84
CA ALA A 90 -3.18 -27.16 -29.91
C ALA A 90 -2.51 -26.52 -28.69
N PRO A 91 -1.50 -27.17 -28.09
CA PRO A 91 -0.75 -26.58 -27.00
C PRO A 91 0.13 -25.42 -27.48
N PRO A 92 0.76 -24.67 -26.56
CA PRO A 92 1.60 -23.54 -26.92
C PRO A 92 2.64 -23.89 -27.98
N ASN A 93 2.84 -22.98 -28.94
CA ASN A 93 3.76 -23.15 -30.08
C ASN A 93 3.37 -24.24 -31.10
N LYS A 94 2.15 -24.78 -31.02
CA LYS A 94 1.58 -25.71 -32.02
C LYS A 94 0.32 -25.13 -32.63
N THR A 95 -0.14 -25.70 -33.73
CA THR A 95 -1.35 -25.27 -34.43
C THR A 95 -2.12 -26.46 -34.98
N CYS A 96 -3.42 -26.26 -35.21
CA CYS A 96 -4.27 -27.20 -35.93
C CYS A 96 -4.52 -26.72 -37.37
N ALA A 97 -4.72 -27.66 -38.30
CA ALA A 97 -5.22 -27.34 -39.63
C ALA A 97 -6.66 -26.81 -39.54
N THR A 98 -6.99 -25.79 -40.34
CA THR A 98 -8.33 -25.16 -40.36
C THR A 98 -8.96 -25.19 -41.76
N THR A 99 -8.49 -26.08 -42.62
CA THR A 99 -8.87 -26.14 -44.04
C THR A 99 -10.18 -26.87 -44.30
N ASP A 100 -10.67 -27.66 -43.34
CA ASP A 100 -11.94 -28.39 -43.37
C ASP A 100 -12.37 -28.73 -41.94
N ALA A 101 -13.57 -29.29 -41.78
CA ALA A 101 -14.06 -29.83 -40.51
C ALA A 101 -13.43 -31.21 -40.17
N ASN A 102 -12.25 -31.51 -40.70
CA ASN A 102 -11.46 -32.69 -40.37
C ASN A 102 -9.99 -32.33 -40.09
N PRO A 103 -9.74 -31.46 -39.08
CA PRO A 103 -8.39 -31.05 -38.75
C PRO A 103 -7.51 -32.28 -38.52
N GLU A 104 -6.38 -32.37 -39.24
CA GLU A 104 -5.49 -33.51 -39.11
C GLU A 104 -4.73 -33.43 -37.78
N ALA A 105 -4.80 -34.51 -36.99
CA ALA A 105 -3.91 -34.73 -35.85
C ALA A 105 -2.52 -35.12 -36.37
N THR A 106 -1.78 -34.18 -36.95
CA THR A 106 -0.43 -34.44 -37.46
C THR A 106 0.62 -34.08 -36.41
N ASP A 107 1.48 -35.05 -36.12
CA ASP A 107 2.74 -34.95 -35.37
C ASP A 107 2.66 -34.40 -33.93
N GLY A 108 1.58 -34.72 -33.22
CA GLY A 108 1.49 -34.57 -31.76
C GLY A 108 1.20 -33.15 -31.25
N GLY A 109 0.86 -32.21 -32.13
CA GLY A 109 0.53 -30.82 -31.77
C GLY A 109 -0.94 -30.44 -31.88
N CYS A 110 -1.82 -31.29 -32.40
CA CYS A 110 -3.24 -30.98 -32.54
C CYS A 110 -4.09 -32.14 -32.03
N THR A 111 -5.00 -31.84 -31.10
CA THR A 111 -5.95 -32.79 -30.53
C THR A 111 -7.35 -32.48 -31.03
N VAL A 112 -8.08 -33.50 -31.48
CA VAL A 112 -9.34 -33.33 -32.20
C VAL A 112 -10.46 -34.10 -31.50
N PRO A 113 -11.13 -33.52 -30.50
CA PRO A 113 -12.25 -34.15 -29.79
C PRO A 113 -13.50 -34.34 -30.68
N LYS A 114 -13.68 -33.50 -31.70
CA LYS A 114 -14.79 -33.58 -32.65
C LYS A 114 -14.29 -33.30 -34.06
N ALA A 115 -14.60 -34.19 -35.00
CA ALA A 115 -14.38 -34.02 -36.43
C ALA A 115 -15.66 -34.38 -37.20
N GLN A 116 -15.96 -33.63 -38.26
CA GLN A 116 -17.02 -33.86 -39.24
C GLN A 116 -18.38 -34.20 -38.61
N ARG A 117 -18.80 -33.41 -37.62
CA ARG A 117 -20.09 -33.60 -36.94
C ARG A 117 -21.15 -32.76 -37.63
N GLU A 118 -22.32 -33.33 -37.87
CA GLU A 118 -23.46 -32.57 -38.39
C GLU A 118 -23.84 -31.43 -37.44
N LEU A 119 -24.07 -30.25 -38.00
CA LEU A 119 -24.46 -29.06 -37.25
C LEU A 119 -26.00 -28.93 -37.24
N THR A 120 -26.63 -29.56 -36.26
CA THR A 120 -28.10 -29.56 -36.11
C THR A 120 -28.62 -28.47 -35.18
N ASP A 121 -27.78 -27.98 -34.27
CA ASP A 121 -28.14 -27.06 -33.21
C ASP A 121 -27.23 -25.83 -33.22
N THR A 122 -27.77 -24.71 -32.74
CA THR A 122 -27.01 -23.44 -32.61
C THR A 122 -26.04 -23.44 -31.43
N SER A 123 -26.05 -24.48 -30.59
CA SER A 123 -25.18 -24.62 -29.43
C SER A 123 -24.69 -26.05 -29.35
N PHE A 124 -23.40 -26.23 -29.11
CA PHE A 124 -22.77 -27.54 -28.94
C PHE A 124 -21.61 -27.47 -27.96
N THR A 125 -21.21 -28.64 -27.46
CA THR A 125 -20.08 -28.80 -26.53
C THR A 125 -19.06 -29.79 -27.05
N PHE A 126 -17.81 -29.59 -26.66
CA PHE A 126 -16.70 -30.50 -26.91
C PHE A 126 -15.81 -30.59 -25.68
N ARG A 127 -15.18 -31.75 -25.50
CA ARG A 127 -14.34 -32.02 -24.33
C ARG A 127 -12.90 -31.68 -24.62
N VAL A 128 -12.29 -30.93 -23.72
CA VAL A 128 -10.87 -30.56 -23.74
C VAL A 128 -10.17 -31.28 -22.59
N ASP A 129 -8.99 -31.84 -22.89
CA ASP A 129 -8.08 -32.48 -21.95
C ASP A 129 -6.98 -31.48 -21.60
N PHE A 130 -6.85 -31.12 -20.32
CA PHE A 130 -5.92 -30.06 -19.90
C PHE A 130 -4.47 -30.44 -20.15
N ASP A 131 -4.09 -31.69 -19.91
CA ASP A 131 -2.77 -32.24 -20.21
C ASP A 131 -2.38 -32.02 -21.67
N SER A 132 -3.30 -32.29 -22.59
CA SER A 132 -3.10 -32.12 -24.04
C SER A 132 -3.17 -30.65 -24.49
N LEU A 133 -3.92 -29.80 -23.77
CA LEU A 133 -4.00 -28.35 -24.02
C LEU A 133 -2.74 -27.62 -23.56
N ILE A 134 -2.16 -28.01 -22.43
CA ILE A 134 -1.04 -27.31 -21.79
C ILE A 134 0.32 -27.89 -22.22
N GLY A 135 0.37 -29.18 -22.59
CA GLY A 135 1.60 -29.87 -22.98
C GLY A 135 2.20 -30.80 -21.90
N LYS A 136 1.39 -31.20 -20.90
CA LYS A 136 1.65 -32.21 -19.83
C LYS A 136 2.66 -31.85 -18.74
N GLU A 137 3.68 -31.05 -19.02
CA GLU A 137 4.76 -30.81 -18.06
C GLU A 137 4.65 -29.42 -17.40
N CYS A 138 4.09 -29.37 -16.18
CA CYS A 138 3.91 -28.12 -15.43
C CYS A 138 5.22 -27.41 -15.06
N ASP A 139 6.33 -28.16 -14.95
CA ASP A 139 7.66 -27.62 -14.65
C ASP A 139 8.47 -27.25 -15.91
N SER A 140 7.85 -27.26 -17.09
CA SER A 140 8.53 -27.03 -18.37
C SER A 140 9.05 -25.60 -18.58
N GLY A 141 8.54 -24.63 -17.81
CA GLY A 141 8.82 -23.21 -18.06
C GLY A 141 8.20 -22.71 -19.37
N THR A 142 7.16 -23.38 -19.87
CA THR A 142 6.48 -22.99 -21.12
C THR A 142 5.70 -21.70 -20.91
N GLU A 143 5.99 -20.71 -21.74
CA GLU A 143 5.20 -19.48 -21.88
C GLU A 143 4.63 -19.44 -23.30
N GLY A 144 3.33 -19.24 -23.44
CA GLY A 144 2.70 -18.98 -24.73
C GLY A 144 1.21 -19.31 -24.77
N THR A 145 0.61 -19.12 -25.93
CA THR A 145 -0.84 -19.29 -26.10
C THR A 145 -1.15 -20.68 -26.67
N ALA A 146 -1.94 -21.45 -25.94
CA ALA A 146 -2.64 -22.61 -26.47
C ALA A 146 -3.90 -22.14 -27.19
N THR A 147 -4.24 -22.74 -28.33
CA THR A 147 -5.36 -22.28 -29.15
C THR A 147 -6.37 -23.40 -29.34
N ILE A 148 -7.63 -23.10 -29.05
CA ILE A 148 -8.79 -23.93 -29.35
C ILE A 148 -9.42 -23.41 -30.63
N TYR A 149 -9.67 -24.31 -31.57
CA TYR A 149 -10.26 -24.04 -32.87
C TYR A 149 -11.67 -24.59 -32.92
N VAL A 150 -12.64 -23.73 -33.24
CA VAL A 150 -14.01 -24.11 -33.59
C VAL A 150 -14.17 -23.89 -35.08
N ILE A 151 -14.39 -24.96 -35.83
CA ILE A 151 -14.46 -24.93 -37.29
C ILE A 151 -15.87 -25.30 -37.71
N VAL A 152 -16.44 -24.55 -38.65
CA VAL A 152 -17.74 -24.79 -39.26
C VAL A 152 -17.57 -24.78 -40.78
N GLU A 153 -17.98 -25.86 -41.42
CA GLU A 153 -17.78 -26.10 -42.85
C GLU A 153 -19.12 -26.34 -43.56
N ASN A 154 -19.27 -25.73 -44.73
CA ASN A 154 -20.21 -26.17 -45.76
C ASN A 154 -19.41 -27.00 -46.79
N PRO A 155 -19.56 -28.34 -46.81
CA PRO A 155 -18.65 -29.22 -47.54
C PRO A 155 -18.47 -28.84 -49.00
N GLY A 156 -17.22 -28.55 -49.38
CA GLY A 156 -16.84 -28.18 -50.75
C GLY A 156 -17.26 -26.76 -51.18
N VAL A 157 -17.79 -25.94 -50.27
CA VAL A 157 -18.20 -24.55 -50.53
C VAL A 157 -17.33 -23.57 -49.76
N GLU A 158 -17.35 -23.64 -48.43
CA GLU A 158 -16.62 -22.69 -47.57
C GLU A 158 -16.35 -23.27 -46.18
N VAL A 159 -15.31 -22.73 -45.53
CA VAL A 159 -14.88 -23.09 -44.18
C VAL A 159 -14.68 -21.81 -43.38
N ASN A 160 -15.32 -21.76 -42.21
CA ASN A 160 -15.24 -20.68 -41.26
C ASN A 160 -14.69 -21.21 -39.94
N TYR A 161 -13.94 -20.39 -39.21
CA TYR A 161 -13.45 -20.79 -37.90
C TYR A 161 -13.37 -19.61 -36.94
N GLU A 162 -13.38 -19.94 -35.66
CA GLU A 162 -13.10 -19.02 -34.55
C GLU A 162 -12.09 -19.68 -33.63
N THR A 163 -11.31 -18.86 -32.93
CA THR A 163 -10.34 -19.31 -31.94
C THR A 163 -10.73 -18.86 -30.55
N ILE A 164 -10.41 -19.71 -29.57
CA ILE A 164 -10.39 -19.32 -28.17
C ILE A 164 -8.97 -19.56 -27.69
N ASP A 165 -8.33 -18.49 -27.28
CA ASP A 165 -6.93 -18.49 -26.87
C ASP A 165 -6.86 -18.68 -25.34
N VAL A 166 -5.94 -19.54 -24.91
CA VAL A 166 -5.65 -19.82 -23.52
C VAL A 166 -4.19 -19.52 -23.29
N ASP A 167 -3.91 -18.47 -22.52
CA ASP A 167 -2.56 -18.09 -22.16
C ASP A 167 -2.03 -19.06 -21.10
N VAL A 168 -0.95 -19.72 -21.42
CA VAL A 168 -0.28 -20.71 -20.58
C VAL A 168 1.04 -20.11 -20.14
N ASP A 169 1.16 -19.86 -18.84
CA ASP A 169 2.37 -19.34 -18.21
C ASP A 169 2.83 -20.29 -17.09
N LEU A 170 3.77 -21.17 -17.44
CA LEU A 170 4.34 -22.17 -16.54
C LEU A 170 5.72 -21.78 -16.03
N LYS A 171 6.05 -20.49 -16.03
CA LYS A 171 7.36 -20.01 -15.66
C LYS A 171 7.27 -19.00 -14.53
N ALA A 172 7.63 -19.47 -13.34
CA ALA A 172 7.71 -18.61 -12.18
C ALA A 172 8.73 -17.47 -12.36
N PRO A 173 8.46 -16.28 -11.79
CA PRO A 173 9.43 -15.20 -11.74
C PRO A 173 10.66 -15.60 -10.91
N THR A 174 11.74 -14.84 -11.05
CA THR A 174 12.95 -15.07 -10.25
C THR A 174 12.77 -14.54 -8.83
N ALA A 175 13.43 -15.16 -7.85
CA ALA A 175 13.40 -14.68 -6.46
C ALA A 175 14.05 -13.29 -6.34
N PRO A 176 13.39 -12.30 -5.70
CA PRO A 176 14.01 -11.02 -5.42
C PRO A 176 15.11 -11.15 -4.36
N VAL A 177 16.03 -10.18 -4.30
CA VAL A 177 17.15 -10.17 -3.34
C VAL A 177 16.95 -9.07 -2.32
N ILE A 178 16.73 -9.44 -1.05
CA ILE A 178 16.63 -8.48 0.05
C ILE A 178 17.97 -7.76 0.21
N THR A 179 17.93 -6.42 0.23
CA THR A 179 19.11 -5.56 0.38
C THR A 179 19.22 -4.96 1.77
N SER A 180 18.08 -4.69 2.42
CA SER A 180 18.06 -4.21 3.80
C SER A 180 16.74 -4.54 4.49
N VAL A 181 16.82 -4.76 5.80
CA VAL A 181 15.68 -4.74 6.70
C VAL A 181 16.05 -3.90 7.93
N VAL A 182 15.23 -2.90 8.25
CA VAL A 182 15.51 -1.92 9.32
C VAL A 182 14.34 -1.89 10.29
N GLY A 183 14.60 -2.17 11.57
CA GLY A 183 13.61 -2.09 12.63
C GLY A 183 13.27 -0.64 13.01
N GLY A 184 12.03 -0.41 13.39
CA GLY A 184 11.54 0.81 14.00
C GLY A 184 10.53 0.50 15.11
N ASP A 185 9.88 1.53 15.65
CA ASP A 185 8.93 1.36 16.75
C ASP A 185 7.62 0.70 16.28
N GLY A 186 7.43 -0.58 16.65
CA GLY A 186 6.28 -1.39 16.25
C GLY A 186 6.18 -1.66 14.75
N ARG A 187 7.30 -1.53 14.02
CA ARG A 187 7.35 -1.65 12.57
C ARG A 187 8.74 -2.07 12.09
N PHE A 188 8.84 -2.50 10.85
CA PHE A 188 10.12 -2.58 10.15
C PHE A 188 9.95 -2.18 8.68
N GLU A 189 11.03 -1.70 8.07
CA GLU A 189 11.09 -1.43 6.63
C GLU A 189 11.98 -2.48 5.96
N VAL A 190 11.54 -3.01 4.83
CA VAL A 190 12.28 -3.98 4.03
C VAL A 190 12.45 -3.42 2.62
N ALA A 191 13.66 -3.52 2.08
CA ALA A 191 13.99 -3.15 0.72
C ALA A 191 14.72 -4.28 -0.01
N TRP A 192 14.48 -4.41 -1.31
CA TRP A 192 15.07 -5.44 -2.16
C TRP A 192 15.45 -4.88 -3.52
N THR A 193 16.18 -5.68 -4.29
CA THR A 193 16.44 -5.47 -5.71
C THR A 193 15.86 -6.62 -6.50
N ASP A 194 15.38 -6.29 -7.69
CA ASP A 194 14.89 -7.27 -8.65
C ASP A 194 15.31 -6.82 -10.05
N ASP A 195 16.56 -7.11 -10.39
CA ASP A 195 17.14 -6.72 -11.67
C ASP A 195 16.78 -7.72 -12.80
N VAL A 196 16.20 -8.86 -12.44
CA VAL A 196 15.93 -9.98 -13.36
C VAL A 196 14.49 -9.95 -13.84
N ASN A 197 13.54 -9.71 -12.95
CA ASN A 197 12.15 -9.55 -13.34
C ASN A 197 11.95 -8.13 -13.88
N ASP A 198 11.25 -7.98 -15.01
CA ASP A 198 10.86 -6.65 -15.47
C ASP A 198 9.84 -6.10 -14.48
N SER A 199 10.27 -5.12 -13.68
CA SER A 199 9.48 -4.56 -12.56
C SER A 199 8.08 -4.04 -12.93
N ALA A 200 7.77 -3.90 -14.23
CA ALA A 200 6.44 -3.52 -14.70
C ALA A 200 5.40 -4.66 -14.61
N ASP A 201 5.84 -5.92 -14.54
CA ASP A 201 4.96 -7.09 -14.72
C ASP A 201 4.88 -7.99 -13.48
N VAL A 202 5.54 -7.63 -12.39
CA VAL A 202 5.50 -8.38 -11.13
C VAL A 202 5.08 -7.51 -9.94
N THR A 203 4.36 -8.12 -9.01
CA THR A 203 4.12 -7.58 -7.67
C THR A 203 4.88 -8.40 -6.64
N TYR A 204 5.04 -7.88 -5.43
CA TYR A 204 5.78 -8.55 -4.37
C TYR A 204 4.90 -8.88 -3.18
N THR A 205 5.26 -9.98 -2.52
CA THR A 205 4.71 -10.34 -1.21
C THR A 205 5.85 -10.43 -0.19
N VAL A 206 5.73 -9.66 0.89
CA VAL A 206 6.64 -9.73 2.04
C VAL A 206 6.03 -10.64 3.09
N TYR A 207 6.78 -11.63 3.53
CA TYR A 207 6.43 -12.58 4.59
C TYR A 207 7.27 -12.33 5.84
N TRP A 208 6.68 -12.49 7.01
CA TRP A 208 7.40 -12.44 8.29
C TRP A 208 6.84 -13.42 9.32
N ASP A 209 7.73 -13.98 10.15
CA ASP A 209 7.36 -14.83 11.30
C ASP A 209 8.45 -14.74 12.38
N GLU A 210 8.12 -15.10 13.63
CA GLU A 210 9.08 -15.16 14.74
C GLU A 210 9.96 -16.41 14.68
N THR A 211 9.55 -17.39 13.87
CA THR A 211 10.30 -18.61 13.56
C THR A 211 10.73 -18.62 12.10
N ASP A 212 11.94 -19.10 11.78
CA ASP A 212 12.35 -19.23 10.38
C ASP A 212 11.46 -20.25 9.68
N PHE A 213 11.16 -19.99 8.41
CA PHE A 213 10.17 -20.73 7.64
C PHE A 213 10.63 -20.97 6.20
N THR A 214 10.06 -22.01 5.60
CA THR A 214 10.26 -22.42 4.21
C THR A 214 8.97 -22.20 3.40
N ALA A 215 9.01 -22.52 2.09
CA ALA A 215 7.86 -22.37 1.19
C ALA A 215 6.60 -23.09 1.69
N ASP A 216 6.76 -24.22 2.38
CA ASP A 216 5.63 -25.03 2.91
C ASP A 216 4.77 -24.27 3.94
N ALA A 217 5.31 -23.21 4.55
CA ALA A 217 4.64 -22.45 5.61
C ALA A 217 4.01 -21.13 5.11
N LEU A 218 4.07 -20.81 3.81
CA LEU A 218 3.58 -19.54 3.27
C LEU A 218 2.07 -19.34 3.47
N GLY A 219 1.28 -20.42 3.48
CA GLY A 219 -0.16 -20.36 3.77
C GLY A 219 -0.51 -19.93 5.20
N THR A 220 0.46 -19.97 6.13
CA THR A 220 0.27 -19.59 7.54
C THR A 220 1.12 -18.39 7.97
N ALA A 221 2.18 -18.09 7.24
CA ALA A 221 3.07 -16.97 7.54
C ALA A 221 2.32 -15.63 7.41
N LYS A 222 2.65 -14.70 8.30
CA LYS A 222 2.11 -13.33 8.23
C LYS A 222 2.68 -12.68 6.97
N HIS A 223 1.85 -11.99 6.19
CA HIS A 223 2.29 -11.42 4.93
C HIS A 223 1.57 -10.14 4.53
N LYS A 224 2.17 -9.42 3.59
CA LYS A 224 1.61 -8.26 2.89
C LYS A 224 1.92 -8.42 1.40
N SER A 225 0.87 -8.58 0.60
CA SER A 225 0.92 -8.80 -0.85
C SER A 225 0.55 -7.54 -1.64
N GLY A 226 0.71 -7.60 -2.97
CA GLY A 226 0.30 -6.54 -3.90
C GLY A 226 1.20 -5.31 -3.86
N ILE A 227 2.47 -5.48 -3.52
CA ILE A 227 3.44 -4.39 -3.47
C ILE A 227 4.03 -4.19 -4.88
N ASP A 228 3.97 -2.98 -5.41
CA ASP A 228 4.47 -2.59 -6.75
C ASP A 228 5.79 -1.80 -6.71
N THR A 229 6.38 -1.67 -5.51
CA THR A 229 7.67 -1.01 -5.26
C THR A 229 8.69 -2.00 -4.73
N THR A 230 9.98 -1.65 -4.74
CA THR A 230 11.06 -2.49 -4.18
C THR A 230 11.44 -2.15 -2.73
N SER A 231 10.55 -1.45 -2.03
CA SER A 231 10.63 -1.19 -0.60
C SER A 231 9.23 -1.03 -0.02
N VAL A 232 9.02 -1.51 1.20
CA VAL A 232 7.77 -1.31 1.94
C VAL A 232 8.02 -1.27 3.45
N ALA A 233 7.23 -0.46 4.14
CA ALA A 233 7.10 -0.53 5.59
C ALA A 233 6.01 -1.51 6.01
N ILE A 234 6.36 -2.39 6.93
CA ILE A 234 5.45 -3.34 7.59
C ILE A 234 5.04 -2.75 8.93
N GLU A 235 3.79 -2.33 9.00
CA GLU A 235 3.12 -1.84 10.20
C GLU A 235 1.95 -2.79 10.47
N SER A 236 2.12 -3.67 11.45
CA SER A 236 1.15 -4.70 11.78
C SER A 236 1.09 -4.87 13.29
N SER A 237 -0.09 -5.13 13.83
CA SER A 237 -0.26 -5.46 15.26
C SER A 237 0.47 -6.74 15.67
N SER A 238 0.94 -7.53 14.69
CA SER A 238 1.73 -8.74 14.90
C SER A 238 3.24 -8.51 14.98
N VAL A 239 3.67 -7.25 14.86
CA VAL A 239 5.06 -6.80 14.92
C VAL A 239 5.27 -6.06 16.24
N GLU A 240 6.01 -6.68 17.14
CA GLU A 240 6.27 -6.18 18.49
C GLU A 240 7.74 -5.80 18.67
N ASN A 241 8.00 -4.75 19.45
CA ASN A 241 9.36 -4.36 19.78
C ASN A 241 10.06 -5.43 20.62
N GLY A 242 11.32 -5.70 20.29
CA GLY A 242 12.17 -6.70 20.96
C GLY A 242 11.97 -8.14 20.48
N ALA A 243 10.95 -8.41 19.67
CA ALA A 243 10.79 -9.71 19.01
C ALA A 243 11.68 -9.80 17.76
N VAL A 244 12.24 -10.98 17.49
CA VAL A 244 13.03 -11.24 16.27
C VAL A 244 12.08 -11.80 15.21
N TYR A 245 12.08 -11.20 14.03
CA TYR A 245 11.32 -11.69 12.88
C TYR A 245 12.27 -12.13 11.77
N PHE A 246 11.97 -13.27 11.15
CA PHE A 246 12.55 -13.73 9.90
C PHE A 246 11.71 -13.16 8.76
N VAL A 247 12.34 -12.46 7.83
CA VAL A 247 11.68 -11.75 6.72
C VAL A 247 12.14 -12.34 5.40
N ARG A 248 11.18 -12.62 4.52
CA ARG A 248 11.41 -13.13 3.16
C ARG A 248 10.50 -12.40 2.17
N VAL A 249 10.90 -12.33 0.92
CA VAL A 249 10.13 -11.70 -0.16
C VAL A 249 9.99 -12.67 -1.34
N THR A 250 8.83 -12.70 -1.96
CA THR A 250 8.60 -13.34 -3.27
C THR A 250 8.12 -12.30 -4.27
N ALA A 251 8.32 -12.60 -5.55
CA ALA A 251 7.72 -11.92 -6.67
C ALA A 251 6.53 -12.76 -7.18
N VAL A 252 5.53 -12.10 -7.74
CA VAL A 252 4.30 -12.68 -8.27
C VAL A 252 4.05 -12.03 -9.63
N ASP A 253 3.98 -12.83 -10.70
CA ASP A 253 3.72 -12.32 -12.06
C ASP A 253 2.23 -12.09 -12.34
N GLN A 254 1.89 -11.73 -13.59
CA GLN A 254 0.51 -11.47 -14.01
C GLN A 254 -0.36 -12.73 -14.09
N ALA A 255 0.24 -13.91 -14.20
CA ALA A 255 -0.44 -15.20 -14.13
C ALA A 255 -0.52 -15.72 -12.68
N ASP A 256 -0.15 -14.91 -11.69
CA ASP A 256 -0.03 -15.27 -10.28
C ASP A 256 0.95 -16.42 -10.00
N ASN A 257 1.95 -16.67 -10.85
CA ASN A 257 3.04 -17.57 -10.47
C ASN A 257 3.91 -16.90 -9.42
N VAL A 258 4.23 -17.65 -8.37
CA VAL A 258 5.04 -17.16 -7.26
C VAL A 258 6.49 -17.61 -7.42
N SER A 259 7.44 -16.68 -7.28
CA SER A 259 8.86 -17.03 -7.28
C SER A 259 9.27 -17.83 -6.04
N ALA A 260 10.47 -18.43 -6.11
CA ALA A 260 11.11 -18.95 -4.91
C ALA A 260 11.30 -17.84 -3.86
N LEU A 261 11.34 -18.23 -2.58
CA LEU A 261 11.63 -17.30 -1.49
C LEU A 261 13.02 -16.68 -1.65
N SER A 262 13.13 -15.39 -1.37
CA SER A 262 14.41 -14.76 -1.11
C SER A 262 15.15 -15.45 0.03
N ASP A 263 16.47 -15.20 0.12
CA ASP A 263 17.21 -15.46 1.34
C ASP A 263 16.53 -14.78 2.55
N SER A 264 16.65 -15.40 3.72
CA SER A 264 16.07 -14.87 4.96
C SER A 264 16.95 -13.78 5.53
N LEU A 265 16.35 -12.68 5.94
CA LEU A 265 16.98 -11.69 6.79
C LEU A 265 16.19 -11.51 8.08
N THR A 266 16.89 -11.31 9.18
CA THR A 266 16.26 -11.09 10.48
C THR A 266 16.16 -9.61 10.82
N VAL A 267 15.09 -9.22 11.49
CA VAL A 267 14.92 -7.87 12.05
C VAL A 267 14.38 -7.93 13.47
N THR A 268 14.80 -6.98 14.30
CA THR A 268 14.24 -6.76 15.64
C THR A 268 13.74 -5.33 15.70
N PRO A 269 12.41 -5.10 15.62
CA PRO A 269 11.83 -3.80 15.87
C PRO A 269 12.24 -3.30 17.27
N GLU A 270 12.55 -2.02 17.38
CA GLU A 270 12.98 -1.41 18.63
C GLU A 270 12.12 -0.19 18.93
N ALA A 271 11.72 -0.06 20.19
CA ALA A 271 11.02 1.12 20.65
C ALA A 271 11.92 2.34 20.46
N THR A 272 11.48 3.30 19.65
CA THR A 272 12.19 4.58 19.53
C THR A 272 11.81 5.44 20.71
N GLN A 273 12.77 5.70 21.60
CA GLN A 273 12.59 6.73 22.62
C GLN A 273 12.53 8.08 21.93
N ASP A 274 11.46 8.84 22.19
CA ASP A 274 11.48 10.25 21.80
C ASP A 274 12.57 10.99 22.62
N PHE A 275 12.96 12.18 22.17
CA PHE A 275 13.99 12.96 22.87
C PHE A 275 13.67 13.17 24.36
N TRP A 276 12.37 13.23 24.70
CA TRP A 276 11.91 13.50 26.05
C TRP A 276 12.06 12.28 26.96
N GLU A 277 11.62 11.12 26.52
CA GLU A 277 11.81 9.85 27.20
C GLU A 277 13.30 9.53 27.35
N GLY A 278 14.10 9.75 26.30
CA GLY A 278 15.55 9.61 26.36
C GLY A 278 16.21 10.58 27.34
N TYR A 279 15.76 11.84 27.37
CA TYR A 279 16.23 12.84 28.35
C TYR A 279 15.89 12.42 29.79
N GLN A 280 14.66 11.95 30.03
CA GLN A 280 14.23 11.46 31.36
C GLN A 280 15.00 10.20 31.77
N ALA A 281 15.17 9.24 30.87
CA ALA A 281 15.92 8.01 31.11
C ALA A 281 17.41 8.30 31.40
N ALA A 282 17.99 9.34 30.81
CA ALA A 282 19.33 9.84 31.10
C ALA A 282 19.46 10.63 32.42
N GLY A 283 18.41 10.66 33.25
CA GLY A 283 18.40 11.38 34.54
C GLY A 283 18.04 12.86 34.42
N GLY A 284 17.42 13.27 33.31
CA GLY A 284 16.88 14.60 33.12
C GLY A 284 15.78 14.92 34.13
N THR A 285 15.99 15.99 34.92
CA THR A 285 15.05 16.40 35.99
C THR A 285 14.19 17.60 35.60
N ASP A 286 14.33 18.14 34.40
CA ASP A 286 13.42 19.20 33.91
C ASP A 286 12.01 18.58 33.79
N PRO A 287 10.95 19.21 34.33
CA PRO A 287 9.58 18.73 34.20
C PRO A 287 8.92 19.07 32.84
N GLY A 288 9.64 19.64 31.86
CA GLY A 288 9.19 19.63 30.46
C GLY A 288 8.10 20.66 30.13
N GLY A 289 8.06 21.76 30.87
CA GLY A 289 7.03 22.79 30.71
C GLY A 289 7.52 24.01 29.94
N TYR A 290 7.36 24.05 28.62
CA TYR A 290 7.56 25.30 27.86
C TYR A 290 6.53 26.37 28.28
N CYS A 291 6.97 27.64 28.40
CA CYS A 291 6.08 28.80 28.57
C CYS A 291 5.64 29.31 27.18
N PHE A 292 4.71 28.60 26.54
CA PHE A 292 4.31 28.80 25.14
C PHE A 292 4.05 30.26 24.74
N VAL A 293 3.28 31.00 25.56
CA VAL A 293 2.92 32.39 25.26
C VAL A 293 4.12 33.34 25.38
N ALA A 294 4.99 33.11 26.36
CA ALA A 294 6.19 33.93 26.54
C ALA A 294 7.22 33.64 25.43
N THR A 295 7.38 32.37 25.04
CA THR A 295 8.18 31.98 23.86
C THR A 295 7.63 32.61 22.57
N ALA A 296 6.31 32.63 22.37
CA ALA A 296 5.70 33.30 21.23
C ALA A 296 5.88 34.83 21.27
N ALA A 297 5.81 35.46 22.45
CA ALA A 297 5.97 36.91 22.58
C ALA A 297 7.43 37.35 22.31
N TRP A 298 8.42 36.74 22.96
CA TRP A 298 9.83 37.17 22.88
C TRP A 298 10.66 36.47 21.81
N GLY A 299 10.26 35.29 21.31
CA GLY A 299 11.07 34.45 20.41
C GLY A 299 12.14 33.62 21.15
N THR A 300 13.05 32.97 20.41
CA THR A 300 14.23 32.24 20.94
C THR A 300 15.52 33.07 20.80
N PRO A 301 16.49 33.01 21.73
CA PRO A 301 16.38 32.87 23.18
C PRO A 301 16.89 34.14 23.90
N LEU A 302 15.99 34.90 24.53
CA LEU A 302 16.37 35.66 25.73
C LEU A 302 16.12 34.74 26.93
N ALA A 303 17.21 34.13 27.41
CA ALA A 303 17.17 33.10 28.45
C ALA A 303 16.77 33.64 29.84
N GLY A 304 16.97 34.94 30.12
CA GLY A 304 16.81 35.49 31.47
C GLY A 304 15.36 35.67 31.91
N GLU A 305 14.50 36.20 31.05
CA GLU A 305 13.10 36.48 31.39
C GLU A 305 12.26 35.21 31.44
N LEU A 306 12.53 34.27 30.55
CA LEU A 306 11.83 32.99 30.52
C LEU A 306 12.20 32.15 31.75
N ASP A 307 13.48 32.12 32.12
CA ASP A 307 13.96 31.47 33.33
C ASP A 307 13.36 32.11 34.60
N THR A 308 13.27 33.45 34.63
CA THR A 308 12.60 34.16 35.73
C THR A 308 11.13 33.73 35.89
N LEU A 309 10.36 33.64 34.80
CA LEU A 309 8.95 33.24 34.85
C LEU A 309 8.79 31.76 35.23
N ARG A 310 9.72 30.89 34.81
CA ARG A 310 9.75 29.48 35.20
C ARG A 310 10.01 29.32 36.69
N ARG A 311 11.05 29.96 37.22
CA ARG A 311 11.32 29.97 38.67
C ARG A 311 10.16 30.54 39.47
N PHE A 312 9.50 31.59 38.96
CA PHE A 312 8.29 32.11 39.61
C PHE A 312 7.14 31.10 39.64
N ARG A 313 6.93 30.36 38.55
CA ARG A 313 5.97 29.25 38.52
C ARG A 313 6.31 28.21 39.58
N ASP A 314 7.56 27.74 39.59
CA ASP A 314 7.98 26.59 40.39
C ASP A 314 8.12 26.95 41.88
N ASP A 315 8.74 28.08 42.19
CA ASP A 315 9.08 28.47 43.57
C ASP A 315 7.94 29.24 44.26
N VAL A 316 7.01 29.84 43.51
CA VAL A 316 5.94 30.67 44.09
C VAL A 316 4.55 30.10 43.80
N LEU A 317 4.20 29.88 42.53
CA LEU A 317 2.83 29.48 42.18
C LEU A 317 2.53 28.03 42.60
N MET A 318 3.46 27.10 42.36
CA MET A 318 3.26 25.67 42.66
C MET A 318 3.13 25.38 44.16
N GLN A 319 3.57 26.29 45.04
CA GLN A 319 3.43 26.13 46.49
C GLN A 319 1.99 26.28 46.99
N SER A 320 1.08 26.87 46.19
CA SER A 320 -0.31 27.11 46.58
C SER A 320 -1.31 26.38 45.68
N ALA A 321 -2.46 25.97 46.23
CA ALA A 321 -3.51 25.31 45.44
C ALA A 321 -4.06 26.22 44.33
N GLY A 322 -4.21 27.51 44.61
CA GLY A 322 -4.64 28.50 43.61
C GLY A 322 -3.62 28.71 42.49
N GLY A 323 -2.32 28.73 42.82
CA GLY A 323 -1.28 28.83 41.81
C GLY A 323 -1.19 27.58 40.92
N ARG A 324 -1.37 26.37 41.48
CA ARG A 324 -1.45 25.13 40.67
C ARG A 324 -2.65 25.14 39.70
N ALA A 325 -3.82 25.60 40.15
CA ALA A 325 -5.00 25.72 39.28
C ALA A 325 -4.76 26.72 38.13
N PHE A 326 -4.15 27.88 38.43
CA PHE A 326 -3.78 28.87 37.42
C PHE A 326 -2.82 28.30 36.36
N VAL A 327 -1.80 27.55 36.81
CA VAL A 327 -0.84 26.91 35.90
C VAL A 327 -1.51 25.85 35.03
N ALA A 328 -2.42 25.06 35.58
CA ALA A 328 -3.19 24.06 34.82
C ALA A 328 -4.05 24.72 33.73
N ASP A 329 -4.76 25.82 34.06
CA ASP A 329 -5.54 26.57 33.07
C ASP A 329 -4.65 27.22 32.00
N TYR A 330 -3.48 27.73 32.39
CA TYR A 330 -2.48 28.23 31.45
C TYR A 330 -2.02 27.14 30.46
N TYR A 331 -1.75 25.91 30.92
CA TYR A 331 -1.38 24.81 30.03
C TYR A 331 -2.54 24.35 29.13
N ARG A 332 -3.78 24.41 29.63
CA ARG A 332 -4.98 24.04 28.86
C ARG A 332 -5.23 24.99 27.69
N TRP A 333 -5.09 26.30 27.90
CA TRP A 333 -5.48 27.32 26.91
C TRP A 333 -4.30 28.04 26.25
N GLY A 334 -3.13 28.05 26.88
CA GLY A 334 -1.96 28.81 26.46
C GLY A 334 -1.40 28.41 25.09
N ARG A 335 -1.55 27.14 24.69
CA ARG A 335 -1.13 26.65 23.37
C ARG A 335 -1.86 27.35 22.22
N PHE A 336 -3.17 27.57 22.36
CA PHE A 336 -3.98 28.20 21.32
C PHE A 336 -3.67 29.70 21.21
N ALA A 337 -3.49 30.37 22.35
CA ALA A 337 -3.09 31.77 22.38
C ALA A 337 -1.69 31.97 21.78
N ALA A 338 -0.73 31.08 22.09
CA ALA A 338 0.63 31.16 21.54
C ALA A 338 0.66 31.00 20.02
N ALA A 339 -0.08 30.03 19.47
CA ALA A 339 -0.20 29.82 18.04
C ALA A 339 -0.78 31.06 17.32
N TRP A 340 -1.77 31.71 17.92
CA TRP A 340 -2.39 32.89 17.30
C TRP A 340 -1.53 34.17 17.35
N ILE A 341 -0.60 34.24 18.31
CA ILE A 341 0.32 35.36 18.52
C ILE A 341 1.60 35.22 17.69
N ALA A 342 2.06 33.99 17.43
CA ALA A 342 3.39 33.68 16.87
C ALA A 342 3.70 34.46 15.57
N ASP A 343 2.73 34.54 14.66
CA ASP A 343 2.90 35.10 13.31
C ASP A 343 2.57 36.60 13.21
N LYS A 344 2.17 37.25 14.32
CA LYS A 344 1.64 38.63 14.31
C LYS A 344 2.50 39.58 15.15
N PRO A 345 3.37 40.40 14.54
CA PRO A 345 4.27 41.31 15.27
C PRO A 345 3.57 42.25 16.25
N ALA A 346 2.39 42.77 15.88
CA ALA A 346 1.59 43.63 16.74
C ALA A 346 1.07 42.91 18.00
N LEU A 347 0.57 41.67 17.85
CA LEU A 347 0.11 40.88 19.00
C LEU A 347 1.26 40.45 19.91
N ARG A 348 2.44 40.19 19.34
CA ARG A 348 3.66 39.93 20.14
C ARG A 348 4.05 41.15 20.97
N ALA A 349 3.97 42.35 20.41
CA ALA A 349 4.23 43.59 21.16
C ALA A 349 3.23 43.77 22.32
N VAL A 350 1.93 43.53 22.07
CA VAL A 350 0.91 43.56 23.11
C VAL A 350 1.18 42.51 24.20
N ALA A 351 1.51 41.28 23.80
CA ALA A 351 1.84 40.20 24.74
C ALA A 351 3.05 40.56 25.61
N ARG A 352 4.10 41.15 25.05
CA ARG A 352 5.25 41.65 25.82
C ARG A 352 4.82 42.72 26.82
N VAL A 353 4.03 43.71 26.40
CA VAL A 353 3.55 44.78 27.29
C VAL A 353 2.73 44.21 28.46
N LEU A 354 1.88 43.22 28.19
CA LEU A 354 1.05 42.58 29.22
C LEU A 354 1.87 41.68 30.17
N LEU A 355 2.88 40.98 29.65
CA LEU A 355 3.70 40.07 30.44
C LEU A 355 4.85 40.78 31.20
N THR A 356 5.26 41.98 30.76
CA THR A 356 6.31 42.77 31.43
C THR A 356 6.01 43.09 32.90
N PRO A 357 4.81 43.56 33.31
CA PRO A 357 4.53 43.78 34.73
C PRO A 357 4.54 42.47 35.54
N LEU A 358 4.09 41.36 34.95
CA LEU A 358 4.15 40.04 35.59
C LEU A 358 5.59 39.57 35.77
N LEU A 359 6.47 39.87 34.80
CA LEU A 359 7.89 39.58 34.89
C LEU A 359 8.57 40.40 35.99
N TRP A 360 8.25 41.69 36.12
CA TRP A 360 8.76 42.51 37.22
C TRP A 360 8.29 42.03 38.58
N LEU A 361 7.02 41.63 38.67
CA LEU A 361 6.44 41.00 39.85
C LEU A 361 7.18 39.70 40.21
N ALA A 362 7.43 38.84 39.22
CA ALA A 362 8.18 37.61 39.38
C ALA A 362 9.60 37.89 39.92
N LYS A 363 10.32 38.87 39.33
CA LYS A 363 11.65 39.28 39.83
C LYS A 363 11.59 39.77 41.28
N LEU A 364 10.60 40.59 41.61
CA LEU A 364 10.43 41.12 42.97
C LEU A 364 10.16 40.01 43.98
N MET A 365 9.28 39.06 43.66
CA MET A 365 8.91 37.96 44.54
C MET A 365 10.03 36.94 44.70
N LEU A 366 10.81 36.67 43.66
CA LEU A 366 11.97 35.81 43.73
C LEU A 366 13.13 36.45 44.50
N TRP A 367 13.29 37.77 44.43
CA TRP A 367 14.35 38.49 45.15
C TRP A 367 14.03 38.71 46.65
N ALA A 368 12.81 39.14 46.98
CA ALA A 368 12.42 39.47 48.35
C ALA A 368 11.80 38.29 49.12
N GLY A 369 11.44 37.21 48.43
CA GLY A 369 10.61 36.13 48.96
C GLY A 369 9.10 36.43 48.86
N PRO A 370 8.21 35.43 48.79
CA PRO A 370 6.80 35.63 48.42
C PRO A 370 6.03 36.55 49.35
N LEU A 371 6.24 36.41 50.67
CA LEU A 371 5.54 37.19 51.70
C LEU A 371 6.01 38.65 51.75
N ALA A 372 7.33 38.87 51.64
CA ALA A 372 7.89 40.22 51.60
C ALA A 372 7.60 40.91 50.25
N GLY A 373 7.57 40.17 49.14
CA GLY A 373 7.13 40.67 47.84
C GLY A 373 5.68 41.17 47.85
N LEU A 374 4.75 40.39 48.41
CA LEU A 374 3.35 40.79 48.59
C LEU A 374 3.22 42.04 49.49
N PHE A 375 4.00 42.12 50.56
CA PHE A 375 4.01 43.28 51.45
C PHE A 375 4.50 44.55 50.75
N LEU A 376 5.58 44.47 49.97
CA LEU A 376 6.12 45.60 49.20
C LEU A 376 5.15 46.11 48.13
N LEU A 377 4.45 45.20 47.44
CA LEU A 377 3.41 45.57 46.48
C LEU A 377 2.21 46.23 47.15
N GLY A 378 1.74 45.66 48.27
CA GLY A 378 0.66 46.22 49.06
C GLY A 378 1.00 47.61 49.59
N ALA A 379 2.21 47.80 50.11
CA ALA A 379 2.72 49.09 50.57
C ALA A 379 2.83 50.11 49.42
N GLY A 380 3.29 49.69 48.23
CA GLY A 380 3.36 50.54 47.04
C GLY A 380 1.98 50.99 46.54
N VAL A 381 1.00 50.10 46.49
CA VAL A 381 -0.40 50.42 46.10
C VAL A 381 -1.05 51.36 47.12
N MET A 382 -0.87 51.10 48.42
CA MET A 382 -1.36 52.02 49.46
C MET A 382 -0.66 53.39 49.41
N GLY A 383 0.64 53.43 49.12
CA GLY A 383 1.40 54.66 48.93
C GLY A 383 0.89 55.48 47.75
N LEU A 384 0.63 54.85 46.60
CA LEU A 384 0.04 55.50 45.42
C LEU A 384 -1.39 55.97 45.68
N ALA A 385 -2.21 55.21 46.40
CA ALA A 385 -3.55 55.62 46.81
C ALA A 385 -3.50 56.81 47.78
N ALA A 386 -2.54 56.83 48.71
CA ALA A 386 -2.33 57.95 49.63
C ALA A 386 -1.81 59.21 48.92
N LEU A 387 -0.91 59.05 47.95
CA LEU A 387 -0.43 60.15 47.10
C LEU A 387 -1.55 60.70 46.21
N ARG A 388 -2.37 59.85 45.60
CA ARG A 388 -3.57 60.25 44.85
C ARG A 388 -4.56 61.01 45.73
N ARG A 389 -4.83 60.51 46.94
CA ARG A 389 -5.67 61.21 47.93
C ARG A 389 -5.09 62.56 48.33
N ARG A 390 -3.77 62.64 48.59
CA ARG A 390 -3.07 63.90 48.91
C ARG A 390 -3.12 64.91 47.76
N TRP A 391 -2.95 64.45 46.53
CA TRP A 391 -3.01 65.28 45.32
C TRP A 391 -4.43 65.83 45.11
N LEU A 392 -5.46 65.00 45.27
CA LEU A 392 -6.88 65.41 45.23
C LEU A 392 -7.23 66.40 46.35
N THR A 393 -6.73 66.22 47.57
CA THR A 393 -6.98 67.16 48.68
C THR A 393 -6.26 68.49 48.53
N ARG A 394 -5.12 68.55 47.82
CA ARG A 394 -4.43 69.80 47.50
C ARG A 394 -5.22 70.60 46.46
N ILE A 395 -5.69 69.93 45.41
CA ILE A 395 -6.54 70.55 44.37
C ILE A 395 -7.85 71.12 44.96
N LEU A 396 -8.45 70.45 45.95
CA LEU A 396 -9.69 70.91 46.60
C LEU A 396 -9.47 72.02 47.65
N ARG A 397 -8.23 72.27 48.09
CA ARG A 397 -7.90 73.33 49.06
C ARG A 397 -7.63 74.67 48.38
N ASP A 398 -7.28 74.67 47.09
CA ASP A 398 -6.98 75.86 46.30
C ASP A 398 -8.20 76.42 45.55
N VAL A 399 -9.43 76.02 45.94
CA VAL A 399 -10.68 76.61 45.40
C VAL A 399 -11.14 77.76 46.30
N PRO A 400 -11.13 79.02 45.84
CA PRO A 400 -11.59 80.17 46.62
C PRO A 400 -13.09 80.07 46.97
N LEU A 401 -13.47 80.44 48.20
CA LEU A 401 -14.83 80.36 48.75
C LEU A 401 -15.85 81.36 48.15
N GLU A 402 -15.55 81.99 47.02
CA GLU A 402 -16.45 82.97 46.38
C GLU A 402 -17.37 82.36 45.30
N ALA A 403 -17.39 81.03 45.16
CA ALA A 403 -18.29 80.34 44.23
C ALA A 403 -18.98 79.13 44.89
N ARG A 404 -19.82 79.41 45.90
CA ARG A 404 -20.92 78.51 46.29
C ARG A 404 -22.24 79.25 46.27
#